data_AF-A0A2S4JXC4-F1
#
_entry.id   AF-A0A2S4JXC4-F1
#
_cell.length_a   1.000
_cell.length_b   1.000
_cell.length_c   1.000
_cell.angle_alpha   90.00
_cell.angle_beta   90.00
_cell.angle_gamma   90.00
#
_symmetry.space_group_name_H-M   'P 1'
#
loop_
_entity.id
_entity.type
_entity.pdbx_description
1 polymer ?
#
loop_
_entity_poly.entity_id
_entity_poly.type
_entity_poly.pdbx_seq_one_letter_code
_entity_poly.pdbx_strand_id
1 'polypeptide(L)'
;MYEYKSSLAPFFTSYVDFKRSLGYKFQDISTFKNLDRFLCECAHGGSIGLSEKILSPWCVRHANESERNWYSRIVELKGFAAYLNGLGYPSFVPRLPKRYSSTFTPYIFTHERLFHNSERAGFFERAVVAST
;
A
#
# COMPACT_ATOMS: atom_id res chain seq x y z
N MET A 1 -0.99 -16.61 -8.42
CA MET A 1 -0.26 -15.58 -9.20
C MET A 1 -1.30 -14.82 -10.03
N TYR A 2 -1.24 -13.50 -10.17
CA TYR A 2 -2.18 -12.77 -11.03
C TYR A 2 -1.57 -12.62 -12.43
N GLU A 3 -2.36 -12.89 -13.45
CA GLU A 3 -1.96 -12.72 -14.84
C GLU A 3 -2.46 -11.36 -15.35
N TYR A 4 -1.50 -10.50 -15.70
CA TYR A 4 -1.78 -9.17 -16.24
C TYR A 4 -2.24 -9.28 -17.71
N LYS A 5 -3.18 -8.42 -18.10
CA LYS A 5 -3.84 -8.49 -19.42
C LYS A 5 -3.55 -7.28 -20.31
N SER A 6 -3.08 -6.17 -19.76
CA SER A 6 -2.77 -4.97 -20.54
C SER A 6 -1.44 -5.12 -21.30
N SER A 7 -1.19 -4.23 -22.27
CA SER A 7 0.11 -4.11 -22.95
C SER A 7 1.28 -3.84 -22.00
N LEU A 8 0.99 -3.37 -20.79
CA LEU A 8 1.96 -3.08 -19.74
C LEU A 8 2.29 -4.28 -18.83
N ALA A 9 1.65 -5.44 -19.05
CA ALA A 9 1.91 -6.69 -18.33
C ALA A 9 3.40 -7.01 -18.09
N PRO A 10 4.27 -7.04 -19.13
CA PRO A 10 5.69 -7.32 -18.92
C PRO A 10 6.39 -6.23 -18.09
N PHE A 11 5.95 -4.98 -18.19
CA PHE A 11 6.53 -3.86 -17.46
C PHE A 11 6.18 -3.89 -15.97
N PHE A 12 4.99 -4.38 -15.61
CA PHE A 12 4.63 -4.58 -14.19
C PHE A 12 5.54 -5.62 -13.52
N THR A 13 5.78 -6.74 -14.20
CA THR A 13 6.69 -7.78 -13.71
C THR A 13 8.11 -7.24 -13.58
N SER A 14 8.65 -6.61 -14.62
CA SER A 14 9.99 -6.03 -14.59
C SER A 14 10.13 -4.93 -13.53
N TYR A 15 9.10 -4.13 -13.30
CA TYR A 15 9.13 -3.11 -12.25
C TYR A 15 9.14 -3.71 -10.84
N VAL A 16 8.37 -4.77 -10.60
CA VAL A 16 8.37 -5.51 -9.33
C VAL A 16 9.77 -6.08 -9.07
N ASP A 17 10.39 -6.70 -10.07
CA ASP A 17 11.72 -7.27 -9.96
C ASP A 17 12.79 -6.19 -9.75
N PHE A 18 12.68 -5.07 -10.46
CA PHE A 18 13.51 -3.88 -10.23
C PHE A 18 13.37 -3.36 -8.80
N LYS A 19 12.16 -3.28 -8.25
CA LYS A 19 11.96 -2.85 -6.86
C LYS A 19 12.57 -3.85 -5.87
N ARG A 20 12.49 -5.14 -6.15
CA ARG A 20 13.11 -6.18 -5.31
C ARG A 20 14.63 -6.17 -5.36
N SER A 21 15.22 -5.92 -6.52
CA SER A 21 16.68 -5.82 -6.66
C SER A 21 17.25 -4.63 -5.87
N LEU A 22 16.45 -3.58 -5.68
CA LEU A 22 16.76 -2.46 -4.78
C LEU A 22 16.57 -2.77 -3.28
N GLY A 23 16.20 -4.01 -2.92
CA GLY A 23 16.02 -4.46 -1.53
C GLY A 23 14.63 -4.22 -0.94
N TYR A 24 13.64 -3.78 -1.73
CA TYR A 24 12.26 -3.66 -1.24
C TYR A 24 11.56 -5.03 -1.22
N LYS A 25 10.82 -5.33 -0.14
CA LYS A 25 10.02 -6.57 -0.06
C LYS A 25 9.01 -6.70 -1.21
N PHE A 26 8.37 -5.58 -1.57
CA PHE A 26 7.43 -5.44 -2.70
C PHE A 26 6.52 -6.68 -2.90
N GLN A 27 5.80 -7.02 -1.83
CA GLN A 27 4.93 -8.21 -1.79
C GLN A 27 3.51 -7.88 -2.24
N ASP A 28 3.03 -6.68 -1.94
CA ASP A 28 1.73 -6.23 -2.38
C ASP A 28 1.82 -5.75 -3.84
N ILE A 29 1.13 -6.47 -4.72
CA ILE A 29 0.98 -6.15 -6.14
C ILE A 29 -0.44 -5.69 -6.47
N SER A 30 -1.30 -5.51 -5.46
CA SER A 30 -2.73 -5.16 -5.64
C SER A 30 -2.92 -3.88 -6.45
N THR A 31 -2.09 -2.86 -6.23
CA THR A 31 -2.10 -1.62 -7.01
C THR A 31 -1.90 -1.88 -8.50
N PHE A 32 -0.93 -2.74 -8.87
CA PHE A 32 -0.66 -3.06 -10.27
C PHE A 32 -1.74 -3.91 -10.90
N LYS A 33 -2.38 -4.81 -10.14
CA LYS A 33 -3.56 -5.55 -10.64
C LYS A 33 -4.72 -4.61 -10.95
N ASN A 34 -4.98 -3.66 -10.05
CA ASN A 34 -6.05 -2.69 -10.24
C ASN A 34 -5.73 -1.74 -11.40
N LEU A 35 -4.45 -1.34 -11.54
CA LEU A 35 -3.99 -0.51 -12.65
C LEU A 35 -4.10 -1.25 -13.99
N ASP A 36 -3.73 -2.52 -14.04
CA ASP A 36 -3.87 -3.37 -15.23
C ASP A 36 -5.33 -3.44 -15.70
N ARG A 37 -6.26 -3.70 -14.77
CA ARG A 37 -7.70 -3.68 -15.06
C ARG A 37 -8.16 -2.32 -15.60
N PHE A 38 -7.76 -1.24 -14.93
CA PHE A 38 -8.11 0.12 -15.35
C PHE A 38 -7.61 0.42 -16.78
N LEU A 39 -6.39 0.01 -17.12
CA LEU A 39 -5.83 0.23 -18.45
C LEU A 39 -6.55 -0.60 -19.53
N CYS A 40 -7.00 -1.81 -19.20
CA CYS A 40 -7.86 -2.59 -20.09
C CYS A 40 -9.21 -1.90 -20.36
N GLU A 41 -9.81 -1.28 -19.34
CA GLU A 41 -11.10 -0.59 -19.44
C GLU A 41 -11.00 0.74 -20.22
N CYS A 42 -9.88 1.47 -20.10
CA CYS A 42 -9.67 2.75 -20.77
C CYS A 42 -9.36 2.66 -22.27
N ALA A 43 -9.41 1.47 -22.88
CA ALA A 43 -9.10 1.25 -24.30
C ALA A 43 -7.78 1.91 -24.72
N HIS A 44 -6.70 1.66 -23.95
CA HIS A 44 -5.37 2.27 -24.12
C HIS A 44 -4.71 2.04 -25.50
N GLY A 45 -5.31 1.23 -26.39
CA GLY A 45 -4.82 1.04 -27.76
C GLY A 45 -3.46 0.34 -27.84
N GLY A 46 -3.02 -0.30 -26.75
CA GLY A 46 -1.78 -1.09 -26.71
C GLY A 46 -0.49 -0.27 -26.62
N SER A 47 -0.55 1.06 -26.50
CA SER A 47 0.65 1.85 -26.24
C SER A 47 1.29 1.49 -24.89
N ILE A 48 2.58 1.76 -24.75
CA ILE A 48 3.32 1.58 -23.49
C ILE A 48 3.41 2.93 -22.74
N GLY A 49 3.43 4.04 -23.48
CA GLY A 49 3.50 5.38 -22.90
C GLY A 49 2.15 5.81 -22.31
N LEU A 50 2.15 6.23 -21.04
CA LEU A 50 0.94 6.60 -20.31
C LEU A 50 0.71 8.11 -20.38
N SER A 51 -0.26 8.56 -21.17
CA SER A 51 -0.59 9.99 -21.24
C SER A 51 -1.31 10.49 -19.99
N GLU A 52 -1.27 11.81 -19.75
CA GLU A 52 -2.01 12.46 -18.67
C GLU A 52 -3.52 12.18 -18.78
N LYS A 53 -4.07 12.13 -19.99
CA LYS A 53 -5.50 11.83 -20.21
C LYS A 53 -5.89 10.44 -19.71
N ILE A 54 -4.98 9.46 -19.81
CA ILE A 54 -5.21 8.09 -19.35
C ILE A 54 -5.05 8.00 -17.83
N LEU A 55 -4.03 8.66 -17.25
CA LEU A 55 -3.74 8.54 -15.82
C LEU A 55 -4.52 9.50 -14.93
N SER A 56 -5.07 10.60 -15.48
CA SER A 56 -5.82 11.58 -14.69
C SER A 56 -7.01 10.96 -13.95
N PRO A 57 -7.86 10.12 -14.58
CA PRO A 57 -8.95 9.43 -13.87
C PRO A 57 -8.46 8.51 -12.76
N TRP A 58 -7.33 7.82 -12.94
CA TRP A 58 -6.73 6.97 -11.91
C TRP A 58 -6.24 7.76 -10.70
N CYS A 59 -5.80 9.00 -10.92
CA CYS A 59 -5.29 9.86 -9.84
C CYS A 59 -6.40 10.40 -8.93
N VAL A 60 -7.67 10.33 -9.35
CA VAL A 60 -8.82 10.75 -8.55
C VAL A 60 -9.00 9.81 -7.36
N ARG A 61 -9.19 10.38 -6.17
CA ARG A 61 -9.47 9.63 -4.94
C ARG A 61 -10.84 8.93 -5.05
N HIS A 62 -10.91 7.65 -4.70
CA HIS A 62 -12.21 6.97 -4.62
C HIS A 62 -12.97 7.34 -3.33
N ALA A 63 -14.30 7.29 -3.37
CA ALA A 63 -15.15 7.60 -2.21
C ALA A 63 -14.86 6.69 -0.99
N ASN A 64 -14.59 5.41 -1.24
CA ASN A 64 -14.38 4.39 -0.20
C ASN A 64 -12.90 4.19 0.17
N GLU A 65 -12.04 5.15 -0.19
CA GLU A 65 -10.60 5.06 0.00
C GLU A 65 -10.12 6.07 1.05
N SER A 66 -9.28 5.60 1.99
CA SER A 66 -8.63 6.46 2.96
C SER A 66 -7.57 7.34 2.29
N GLU A 67 -7.28 8.51 2.85
CA GLU A 67 -6.23 9.39 2.32
C GLU A 67 -4.85 8.72 2.30
N ARG A 68 -4.58 7.85 3.28
CA ARG A 68 -3.36 7.04 3.34
C ARG A 68 -3.25 6.10 2.14
N ASN A 69 -4.32 5.38 1.83
CA ASN A 69 -4.33 4.42 0.72
C ASN A 69 -4.23 5.14 -0.63
N TRP A 70 -4.98 6.24 -0.78
CA TRP A 70 -4.88 7.10 -1.95
C TRP A 70 -3.47 7.62 -2.15
N TYR A 71 -2.87 8.20 -1.11
CA TYR A 71 -1.49 8.69 -1.18
C TYR A 71 -0.51 7.58 -1.58
N SER A 72 -0.60 6.40 -0.95
CA SER A 72 0.26 5.24 -1.28
C SER A 72 0.11 4.82 -2.74
N ARG A 73 -1.13 4.74 -3.23
CA ARG A 73 -1.44 4.40 -4.62
C ARG A 73 -0.85 5.40 -5.61
N ILE A 74 -0.93 6.70 -5.33
CA ILE A 74 -0.33 7.73 -6.21
C ILE A 74 1.20 7.68 -6.16
N VAL A 75 1.80 7.39 -4.99
CA VAL A 75 3.26 7.20 -4.88
C VAL A 75 3.72 6.01 -5.72
N GLU A 76 3.01 4.89 -5.69
CA GLU A 76 3.33 3.72 -6.50
C GLU A 76 3.21 3.99 -7.99
N LEU A 77 2.12 4.65 -8.43
CA LEU A 77 1.98 5.08 -9.82
C LEU A 77 3.10 6.02 -10.25
N LYS A 78 3.44 7.01 -9.40
CA LYS A 78 4.53 7.96 -9.68
C LYS A 78 5.86 7.25 -9.90
N GLY A 79 6.19 6.28 -9.05
CA GLY A 79 7.41 5.47 -9.20
C GLY A 79 7.42 4.67 -10.50
N PHE A 80 6.29 4.06 -10.84
CA PHE A 80 6.15 3.29 -12.08
C PHE A 80 6.24 4.17 -13.34
N ALA A 81 5.58 5.34 -13.35
CA ALA A 81 5.67 6.29 -14.46
C ALA A 81 7.10 6.81 -14.66
N ALA A 82 7.82 7.09 -13.57
CA ALA A 82 9.24 7.46 -13.63
C ALA A 82 10.11 6.33 -14.19
N TYR A 83 9.83 5.08 -13.81
CA TYR A 83 10.50 3.90 -14.35
C TYR A 83 10.28 3.75 -15.87
N LEU A 84 9.05 3.90 -16.34
CA LEU A 84 8.75 3.87 -17.79
C LEU A 84 9.47 4.98 -18.56
N ASN A 85 9.52 6.20 -18.00
CA ASN A 85 10.29 7.30 -18.59
C ASN A 85 11.79 6.96 -18.67
N GLY A 86 12.35 6.31 -17.64
CA GLY A 86 13.74 5.86 -17.64
C GLY A 86 14.05 4.81 -18.71
N LEU A 87 13.06 4.02 -19.11
CA LEU A 87 13.17 3.07 -20.23
C LEU A 87 12.93 3.70 -21.60
N GLY A 88 12.62 4.99 -21.67
CA GLY A 88 12.34 5.71 -22.92
C GLY A 88 10.89 5.67 -23.37
N TYR A 89 9.94 5.28 -22.50
CA TYR A 89 8.49 5.33 -22.79
C TYR A 89 7.86 6.55 -22.12
N PRO A 90 7.55 7.64 -22.87
CA PRO A 90 7.03 8.87 -22.30
C PRO A 90 5.74 8.62 -21.53
N SER A 91 5.79 8.91 -20.23
CA SER A 91 4.73 8.62 -19.28
C SER A 91 4.51 9.80 -18.35
N PHE A 92 3.25 10.19 -18.16
CA PHE A 92 2.86 11.27 -17.27
C PHE A 92 3.16 10.90 -15.81
N VAL A 93 3.89 11.77 -15.13
CA VAL A 93 4.25 11.60 -13.72
C VAL A 93 3.31 12.44 -12.85
N PRO A 94 2.39 11.84 -12.10
CA PRO A 94 1.42 12.58 -11.32
C PRO A 94 2.09 13.36 -10.17
N ARG A 95 1.49 14.51 -9.83
CA ARG A 95 1.84 15.25 -8.61
C ARG A 95 1.30 14.49 -7.40
N LEU A 96 2.10 14.43 -6.34
CA LEU A 96 1.67 13.77 -5.11
C LEU A 96 0.59 14.61 -4.41
N PRO A 97 -0.48 13.99 -3.88
CA PRO A 97 -1.41 14.66 -3.00
C PRO A 97 -0.71 15.25 -1.78
N LYS A 98 -1.35 16.22 -1.10
CA LYS A 98 -0.86 16.66 0.21
C LYS A 98 -0.74 15.44 1.13
N ARG A 99 0.39 15.34 1.83
CA ARG A 99 0.63 14.24 2.76
C ARG A 99 -0.42 14.33 3.87
N TYR A 100 -1.17 13.25 4.09
CA TYR A 100 -2.15 13.20 5.17
C TYR A 100 -1.42 13.36 6.52
N SER A 101 -1.97 14.19 7.42
CA SER A 101 -1.51 14.27 8.79
C SER A 101 -2.12 13.11 9.57
N SER A 102 -1.28 12.28 10.17
CA SER A 102 -1.76 11.25 11.08
C SER A 102 -2.31 11.91 12.33
N THR A 103 -3.62 11.77 12.60
CA THR A 103 -4.23 12.15 13.89
C THR A 103 -3.95 11.11 14.98
N PHE A 104 -3.24 10.02 14.65
CA PHE A 104 -2.85 8.99 15.61
C PHE A 104 -1.91 9.58 16.66
N THR A 105 -2.48 9.86 17.83
CA THR A 105 -1.72 10.11 19.05
C THR A 105 -1.39 8.75 19.64
N PRO A 106 -0.12 8.31 19.66
CA PRO A 106 0.23 7.04 20.25
C PRO A 106 -0.20 7.04 21.72
N TYR A 107 -1.08 6.10 22.08
CA TYR A 107 -1.41 5.86 23.48
C TYR A 107 -0.19 5.21 24.13
N ILE A 108 0.68 6.03 24.72
CA ILE A 108 1.77 5.55 25.58
C ILE A 108 1.09 4.98 26.81
N PHE A 109 1.14 3.65 26.94
CA PHE A 109 0.79 3.00 28.20
C PHE A 109 1.75 3.52 29.28
N THR A 110 1.29 4.49 30.06
CA THR A 110 1.95 4.87 31.30
C THR A 110 1.93 3.66 32.24
N HIS A 111 3.08 3.39 32.87
CA HIS A 111 3.33 2.21 33.70
C HIS A 111 2.36 2.01 34.87
N GLU A 112 1.52 3.00 35.18
CA GLU A 112 0.55 2.95 36.28
C GLU A 112 -0.63 1.99 36.01
N ARG A 113 -0.90 1.59 34.76
CA ARG A 113 -2.00 0.65 34.45
C ARG A 113 -1.67 -0.84 34.62
N LEU A 114 -0.44 -1.19 35.01
CA LEU A 114 -0.05 -2.60 35.22
C LEU A 114 -0.35 -3.12 36.64
N PHE A 115 -0.59 -2.25 37.62
CA PHE A 115 -0.73 -2.67 39.03
C PHE A 115 -2.15 -3.12 39.44
N HIS A 116 -3.17 -2.98 38.58
CA HIS A 116 -4.54 -3.39 38.92
C HIS A 116 -4.95 -4.77 38.35
N ASN A 117 -4.05 -5.51 37.69
CA ASN A 117 -4.35 -6.86 37.20
C ASN A 117 -3.51 -7.98 37.83
N SER A 118 -2.51 -7.66 38.66
CA SER A 118 -1.69 -8.65 39.35
C SER A 118 -2.31 -9.14 40.67
N GLU A 119 -3.27 -8.44 41.27
CA GLU A 119 -3.86 -8.85 42.56
C GLU A 119 -4.94 -9.93 42.45
N ARG A 120 -5.41 -10.28 41.24
CA ARG A 120 -6.42 -11.33 41.07
C ARG A 120 -5.84 -12.73 40.82
N ALA A 121 -4.52 -12.85 40.62
CA ALA A 121 -3.84 -14.13 40.40
C ALA A 121 -3.30 -14.76 41.71
N GLY A 122 -3.22 -14.01 42.81
CA GLY A 122 -2.67 -14.49 44.09
C GLY A 122 -3.66 -15.17 45.04
N PHE A 123 -4.95 -15.26 44.69
CA PHE A 123 -5.99 -15.74 45.62
C PHE A 123 -6.37 -17.23 45.48
N PHE A 124 -5.79 -17.95 44.52
CA PHE A 124 -6.14 -19.36 44.26
C PHE A 124 -5.18 -20.39 44.90
N GLU A 125 -4.07 -19.97 45.50
CA GLU A 125 -3.04 -20.89 46.04
C GLU A 125 -3.06 -21.06 47.57
N ARG A 126 -3.96 -20.40 48.30
CA ARG A 126 -4.04 -20.48 49.78
C ARG A 126 -5.25 -21.27 50.34
N ALA A 127 -5.88 -22.12 49.54
CA ALA A 127 -7.05 -22.90 49.99
C ALA A 127 -6.83 -24.44 50.04
N VAL A 128 -5.62 -24.95 49.78
CA VAL A 128 -5.35 -26.41 49.77
C VAL A 128 -4.44 -26.88 50.93
N VAL A 129 -3.91 -25.97 51.75
CA VAL A 129 -3.06 -26.33 52.92
C VAL A 129 -3.72 -25.88 54.23
N ALA A 130 -4.95 -26.32 54.46
CA ALA A 130 -5.61 -26.24 55.76
C ALA A 130 -6.68 -27.35 55.89
N SER A 131 -6.26 -28.59 55.61
CA SER A 131 -7.01 -29.80 55.96
C SER A 131 -6.01 -30.86 56.41
N THR A 132 -5.50 -30.75 57.63
CA THR A 132 -5.07 -31.87 58.49
C THR A 132 -5.10 -31.38 59.93
#